data_AF-A0A1Q9Q1Z5-F1
#
_entry.id   AF-A0A1Q9Q1Z5-F1
#
_cell.length_a   1.000
_cell.length_b   1.000
_cell.length_c   1.000
_cell.angle_alpha   90.00
_cell.angle_beta   90.00
_cell.angle_gamma   90.00
#
_symmetry.space_group_name_H-M   'P 1'
#
loop_
_entity.id
_entity.type
_entity.pdbx_description
1 polymer ?
#
loop_
_entity_poly.entity_id
_entity_poly.type
_entity_poly.pdbx_seq_one_letter_code
_entity_poly.pdbx_strand_id
1 'polypeptide(L)' 'MKRSYIPVALLLAVLMLNIIFTQYMVHQYYYENYTNTVLAGVMNFILFPIAFLIYKKGVKVND' A
#
# COMPACT_ATOMS: atom_id res chain seq x y z
N MET A 1 -22.12 18.17 6.73
CA MET A 1 -20.93 17.30 6.86
C MET A 1 -21.17 15.99 6.08
N LYS A 2 -20.91 15.95 4.77
CA LYS A 2 -20.85 14.70 3.99
C LYS A 2 -19.39 14.46 3.62
N ARG A 3 -18.55 14.11 4.59
CA ARG A 3 -17.18 13.68 4.29
C ARG A 3 -17.27 12.26 3.72
N SER A 4 -16.84 12.07 2.48
CA SER A 4 -16.72 10.73 1.92
C SER A 4 -15.61 9.99 2.66
N TYR A 5 -15.96 8.91 3.37
CA TYR A 5 -15.00 8.03 4.07
C TYR A 5 -14.30 7.04 3.12
N ILE A 6 -14.72 7.01 1.84
CA ILE A 6 -14.21 6.08 0.84
C ILE A 6 -12.69 6.25 0.61
N PRO A 7 -12.13 7.48 0.43
CA PRO A 7 -10.70 7.65 0.26
C PRO A 7 -9.91 7.20 1.50
N VAL A 8 -10.46 7.41 2.70
CA VAL A 8 -9.84 6.98 3.96
C VAL A 8 -9.79 5.46 4.03
N ALA A 9 -10.89 4.78 3.72
CA ALA A 9 -10.95 3.31 3.68
C ALA A 9 -9.96 2.73 2.65
N LEU A 10 -9.82 3.36 1.48
CA LEU A 10 -8.83 2.95 0.47
C LEU A 10 -7.39 3.15 0.94
N LEU A 11 -7.09 4.25 1.61
CA LEU A 11 -5.76 4.50 2.19
C LEU A 11 -5.43 3.48 3.29
N LEU A 12 -6.40 3.10 4.13
CA LEU A 12 -6.24 2.06 5.13
C LEU A 12 -6.00 0.68 4.49
N ALA A 13 -6.69 0.36 3.39
CA ALA A 13 -6.44 -0.87 2.63
C ALA A 13 -5.02 -0.91 2.05
N VAL A 14 -4.53 0.22 1.52
CA VAL A 14 -3.14 0.31 1.02
C VAL A 14 -2.13 0.16 2.16
N LEU A 15 -2.38 0.76 3.32
CA LEU A 15 -1.54 0.58 4.51
C LEU A 15 -1.49 -0.90 4.94
N MET A 16 -2.63 -1.57 4.99
CA MET A 16 -2.71 -2.99 5.33
C MET A 16 -1.93 -3.86 4.33
N LEU A 17 -2.04 -3.57 3.03
CA LEU A 17 -1.27 -4.28 2.00
C LEU A 17 0.24 -4.07 2.15
N ASN A 18 0.67 -2.87 2.55
CA ASN A 18 2.08 -2.55 2.80
C ASN A 18 2.64 -3.38 3.97
N ILE A 19 1.87 -3.51 5.05
CA ILE A 19 2.23 -4.37 6.19
C ILE A 19 2.34 -5.83 5.75
N ILE A 20 1.36 -6.35 4.99
CA ILE A 20 1.35 -7.73 4.50
C ILE A 20 2.57 -8.01 3.62
N PHE A 21 2.86 -7.15 2.64
CA PHE A 21 4.03 -7.34 1.78
C PHE A 21 5.35 -7.22 2.54
N THR A 22 5.43 -6.35 3.54
CA THR A 22 6.62 -6.25 4.39
C THR A 22 6.83 -7.55 5.19
N GLN A 23 5.78 -8.09 5.81
CA GLN A 23 5.85 -9.36 6.53
C GLN A 23 6.22 -10.52 5.60
N TYR A 24 5.59 -10.59 4.42
CA TYR A 24 5.90 -11.59 3.42
C TYR A 24 7.35 -11.46 2.92
N MET A 25 7.85 -10.25 2.67
CA MET A 25 9.23 -10.00 2.25
C MET A 25 10.24 -10.53 3.28
N VAL A 26 10.02 -10.23 4.57
CA VAL A 26 10.88 -10.70 5.67
C VAL A 26 10.83 -12.22 5.76
N HIS A 27 9.64 -12.82 5.65
CA HIS A 27 9.49 -14.28 5.63
C HIS A 27 10.24 -14.91 4.45
N GLN A 28 10.08 -14.39 3.23
CA GLN A 28 10.80 -14.91 2.05
C GLN A 28 12.31 -14.74 2.19
N TYR A 29 12.77 -13.63 2.76
CA TYR A 29 14.20 -13.41 3.00
C TYR A 29 14.78 -14.43 3.98
N TYR A 30 14.05 -14.75 5.04
CA TYR A 30 14.47 -15.74 6.04
C TYR A 30 14.62 -17.15 5.44
N TYR A 31 13.75 -17.53 4.50
CA TYR A 31 13.81 -18.81 3.79
C TYR A 31 14.65 -18.75 2.49
N GLU A 32 15.52 -17.75 2.35
CA GLU A 32 16.45 -17.58 1.22
C GLU A 32 15.78 -17.49 -0.17
N ASN A 33 14.48 -17.17 -0.21
CA ASN A 33 13.72 -17.00 -1.45
C ASN A 33 13.87 -15.57 -1.99
N TYR A 34 15.10 -15.20 -2.35
CA TYR A 34 15.47 -13.81 -2.68
C TYR A 34 14.67 -13.21 -3.83
N THR A 35 14.31 -14.00 -4.85
CA THR A 35 13.47 -13.52 -5.96
C THR A 35 12.12 -13.02 -5.46
N ASN A 36 11.49 -13.76 -4.54
CA ASN A 36 10.21 -13.38 -3.96
C ASN A 36 10.35 -12.18 -3.01
N THR A 37 11.46 -12.11 -2.27
CA THR A 37 11.80 -10.95 -1.44
C THR A 37 11.89 -9.66 -2.27
N VAL A 38 12.63 -9.69 -3.38
CA VAL A 38 12.78 -8.53 -4.26
C VAL A 38 11.43 -8.15 -4.89
N LEU A 39 10.66 -9.14 -5.36
CA LEU A 39 9.33 -8.89 -5.91
C LEU A 39 8.40 -8.23 -4.89
N ALA A 40 8.36 -8.76 -3.66
CA ALA A 40 7.58 -8.18 -2.56
C ALA A 40 8.02 -6.75 -2.21
N GLY A 41 9.34 -6.50 -2.20
CA GLY A 41 9.91 -5.16 -1.99
C GLY A 41 9.50 -4.15 -3.07
N VAL A 42 9.54 -4.56 -4.34
CA VAL A 42 9.09 -3.73 -5.48
C VAL A 42 7.59 -3.43 -5.37
N MET A 43 6.78 -4.44 -5.04
CA MET A 43 5.34 -4.23 -4.80
C MET A 43 5.09 -3.24 -3.67
N ASN A 44 5.88 -3.31 -2.61
CA ASN A 44 5.80 -2.38 -1.49
C ASN A 44 6.16 -0.94 -1.89
N PHE A 45 7.17 -0.78 -2.75
CA PHE A 45 7.55 0.52 -3.31
C PHE A 45 6.46 1.11 -4.22
N ILE A 46 5.77 0.28 -5.00
CA ILE A 46 4.65 0.68 -5.87
C ILE A 46 3.41 1.10 -5.07
N LEU A 47 3.21 0.57 -3.86
CA LEU A 47 2.07 0.98 -3.02
C LEU A 47 2.12 2.46 -2.60
N PHE A 48 3.32 3.03 -2.50
CA PHE A 48 3.48 4.44 -2.13
C PHE A 48 2.89 5.43 -3.16
N PRO A 49 3.24 5.37 -4.46
CA PRO A 49 2.59 6.21 -5.47
C PRO A 49 1.09 5.92 -5.60
N ILE A 50 0.64 4.68 -5.38
CA ILE A 50 -0.80 4.36 -5.35
C ILE A 50 -1.51 5.11 -4.21
N ALA A 51 -0.95 5.10 -2.99
CA ALA A 51 -1.48 5.86 -1.87
C ALA A 51 -1.56 7.36 -2.19
N PHE A 52 -0.50 7.91 -2.80
CA PHE A 52 -0.47 9.31 -3.21
C PHE A 52 -1.57 9.67 -4.22
N LEU A 53 -1.82 8.81 -5.21
CA LEU A 53 -2.90 9.03 -6.18
C LEU A 53 -4.29 8.96 -5.55
N ILE A 54 -4.51 8.01 -4.63
CA ILE A 54 -5.76 7.90 -3.88
C ILE A 54 -6.00 9.15 -3.04
N TYR A 55 -4.97 9.61 -2.33
CA TYR A 55 -5.03 10.84 -1.54
C TYR A 55 -5.38 12.05 -2.41
N LYS A 56 -4.66 12.25 -3.53
CA LYS A 56 -4.91 13.37 -4.45
C LYS A 56 -6.33 13.36 -5.03
N LYS A 57 -6.85 12.18 -5.39
CA LYS A 57 -8.23 12.02 -5.87
C LYS A 57 -9.26 12.28 -4.76
N GLY A 58 -8.99 11.81 -3.54
CA GLY A 58 -9.85 12.02 -2.38
C GLY A 58 -9.97 13.49 -1.94
N VAL A 59 -8.89 14.27 -2.06
CA VAL A 59 -8.89 15.71 -1.80
C VAL A 59 -9.75 16.45 -2.83
N LYS A 60 -9.57 16.16 -4.13
CA LYS A 60 -10.36 16.77 -5.22
C LYS A 60 -11.86 16.50 -5.21
N VAL A 61 -12.33 15.48 -4.48
CA VAL A 61 -13.78 15.19 -4.34
C VAL A 61 -14.44 16.08 -3.29
N ASN A 62 -13.67 16.71 -2.41
CA ASN A 62 -14.19 17.58 -1.34
C ASN A 62 -13.94 19.08 -1.57
N ASP A 63 -13.31 19.47 -2.69
CA ASP A 63 -13.26 20.87 -3.20
C ASP A 63 -14.45 21.11 -4.13
#